data_AF-A0A5Q0UKJ0-F1
#
_entry.id   AF-A0A5Q0UKJ0-F1
#
_cell.length_a   1.000
_cell.length_b   1.000
_cell.length_c   1.000
_cell.angle_alpha   90.00
_cell.angle_beta   90.00
_cell.angle_gamma   90.00
#
_symmetry.space_group_name_H-M   'P 1'
#
loop_
_entity.id
_entity.type
_entity.pdbx_description
1 polymer ?
#
loop_
_entity_poly.entity_id
_entity_poly.type
_entity_poly.pdbx_seq_one_letter_code
_entity_poly.pdbx_strand_id
1 'polypeptide(L)'
;MCEFAREQSGQAIYNWQGIRDGDAGGDHRENIDDGELCSAGSERYAPYDEPGDWPSTTIEPGTQTFTLDLTAPHEAKYFRFYMTKDGWNPDTALAWDDLELIHETDPMSPTGTTEISGVDVPDRNNKEHIIYMVWQRSDSPEAFYSCSYVDVAGADDGNDDTPDQPDTPTDTPDQPDTPTDTPDQPDVPAWDSGAAYTSGDQVTYNGKTWEAKWWTQGDEPGSSEWGPWEQVSGDDTPDQPDTPTDTPTDTPDQPDTPTDTPDQPDVPEWNSSTAYTSGDQVSYDGETWEATWWTQGDEPGSSQWGPWERVE
;
A
#
# COMPACT_ATOMS: atom_id res chain seq x y z
N MET A 1 -12.26 -5.28 1.46
CA MET A 1 -11.36 -5.98 2.41
C MET A 1 -10.26 -5.13 3.05
N CYS A 2 -9.70 -4.10 2.40
CA CYS A 2 -8.61 -3.30 3.00
C CYS A 2 -8.96 -2.62 4.33
N GLU A 3 -10.17 -2.06 4.46
CA GLU A 3 -10.64 -1.46 5.72
C GLU A 3 -10.68 -2.51 6.85
N PHE A 4 -11.26 -3.67 6.57
CA PHE A 4 -11.27 -4.81 7.48
C PHE A 4 -9.84 -5.18 7.94
N ALA A 5 -8.90 -5.35 7.00
CA ALA A 5 -7.53 -5.70 7.34
C ALA A 5 -6.85 -4.66 8.23
N ARG A 6 -7.06 -3.36 7.94
CA ARG A 6 -6.54 -2.25 8.74
C ARG A 6 -7.09 -2.26 10.16
N GLU A 7 -8.38 -2.53 10.32
CA GLU A 7 -9.04 -2.58 11.63
C GLU A 7 -8.56 -3.75 12.48
N GLN A 8 -8.26 -4.90 11.84
CA GLN A 8 -7.74 -6.07 12.55
C GLN A 8 -6.25 -5.95 12.88
N SER A 9 -5.45 -5.42 11.94
CA SER A 9 -4.00 -5.29 12.11
C SER A 9 -3.44 -4.12 11.29
N GLY A 10 -3.46 -2.91 11.87
CA GLY A 10 -2.82 -1.75 11.24
C GLY A 10 -1.33 -1.98 10.95
N GLN A 11 -0.64 -2.73 11.81
CA GLN A 11 0.78 -3.07 11.65
C GLN A 11 1.05 -3.99 10.45
N ALA A 12 0.07 -4.78 9.99
CA ALA A 12 0.22 -5.59 8.79
C ALA A 12 0.41 -4.74 7.54
N ILE A 13 -0.20 -3.55 7.51
CA ILE A 13 -0.14 -2.61 6.39
C ILE A 13 1.17 -1.82 6.41
N TYR A 14 1.60 -1.36 7.58
CA TYR A 14 2.85 -0.60 7.72
C TYR A 14 4.11 -1.48 7.54
N ASN A 15 4.04 -2.74 7.98
CA ASN A 15 5.10 -3.72 7.83
C ASN A 15 4.78 -4.73 6.71
N TRP A 16 4.46 -4.20 5.54
CA TRP A 16 4.06 -4.98 4.35
C TRP A 16 5.15 -5.96 3.89
N GLN A 17 6.42 -5.63 4.12
CA GLN A 17 7.57 -6.45 3.75
C GLN A 17 7.79 -7.68 4.66
N GLY A 18 7.04 -7.81 5.74
CA GLY A 18 7.35 -8.71 6.84
C GLY A 18 6.64 -10.07 6.84
N ILE A 19 5.85 -10.40 5.80
CA ILE A 19 5.12 -11.66 5.67
C ILE A 19 6.12 -12.78 5.37
N ARG A 20 6.50 -13.53 6.40
CA ARG A 20 7.62 -14.46 6.34
C ARG A 20 7.53 -15.58 7.36
N ASP A 21 8.22 -16.66 7.06
CA ASP A 21 8.54 -17.75 7.97
C ASP A 21 10.07 -17.79 8.12
N GLY A 22 10.55 -17.56 9.35
CA GLY A 22 11.98 -17.52 9.68
C GLY A 22 12.69 -18.86 9.53
N ASP A 23 11.96 -19.97 9.60
CA ASP A 23 12.51 -21.33 9.62
C ASP A 23 11.95 -22.19 8.46
N ALA A 24 11.49 -21.56 7.38
CA ALA A 24 10.84 -22.22 6.25
C ALA A 24 11.64 -23.40 5.69
N GLY A 25 12.95 -23.21 5.43
CA GLY A 25 13.85 -24.29 5.01
C GLY A 25 13.51 -24.96 3.66
N GLY A 26 12.51 -24.45 2.94
CA GLY A 26 11.90 -25.06 1.76
C GLY A 26 10.66 -25.92 2.05
N ASP A 27 10.29 -26.12 3.32
CA ASP A 27 9.20 -26.96 3.81
C ASP A 27 7.88 -26.16 3.97
N HIS A 28 7.60 -25.27 3.02
CA HIS A 28 6.49 -24.29 3.10
C HIS A 28 5.12 -24.90 3.40
N ARG A 29 4.80 -26.04 2.76
CA ARG A 29 3.52 -26.75 2.95
C ARG A 29 3.39 -27.44 4.30
N GLU A 30 4.51 -27.76 4.94
CA GLU A 30 4.50 -28.36 6.27
C GLU A 30 4.39 -27.29 7.36
N ASN A 31 4.94 -26.10 7.10
CA ASN A 31 4.98 -25.01 8.07
C ASN A 31 3.78 -24.07 8.04
N ILE A 32 3.08 -23.99 6.91
CA ILE A 32 1.94 -23.09 6.72
C ILE A 32 0.71 -23.94 6.41
N ASP A 33 -0.27 -23.92 7.30
CA ASP A 33 -1.51 -24.67 7.15
C ASP A 33 -2.40 -24.08 6.03
N ASP A 34 -3.29 -24.92 5.48
CA ASP A 34 -4.31 -24.43 4.55
C ASP A 34 -5.15 -23.34 5.20
N GLY A 35 -5.41 -22.27 4.46
CA GLY A 35 -6.09 -21.07 4.96
C GLY A 35 -5.17 -20.08 5.69
N GLU A 36 -3.85 -20.31 5.72
CA GLU A 36 -2.88 -19.37 6.32
C GLU A 36 -1.79 -18.90 5.34
N LEU A 37 -2.00 -19.13 4.04
CA LEU A 37 -0.99 -18.92 3.01
C LEU A 37 -0.61 -17.44 2.86
N CYS A 38 -1.59 -16.54 2.90
CA CYS A 38 -1.39 -15.11 2.66
C CYS A 38 -0.81 -14.38 3.89
N SER A 39 -0.98 -14.96 5.08
CA SER A 39 -0.31 -14.50 6.31
C SER A 39 1.02 -15.20 6.60
N ALA A 40 1.28 -16.31 5.92
CA ALA A 40 2.36 -17.25 6.25
C ALA A 40 2.26 -17.80 7.69
N GLY A 41 1.05 -18.10 8.17
CA GLY A 41 0.80 -18.61 9.53
C GLY A 41 1.01 -17.56 10.64
N SER A 42 1.11 -16.29 10.28
CA SER A 42 1.41 -15.22 11.23
C SER A 42 0.14 -14.53 11.71
N GLU A 43 -0.09 -14.52 13.03
CA GLU A 43 -1.21 -13.78 13.64
C GLU A 43 -1.23 -12.30 13.25
N ARG A 44 -0.06 -11.68 12.99
CA ARG A 44 0.02 -10.28 12.55
C ARG A 44 -0.66 -10.08 11.19
N TYR A 45 -0.51 -11.04 10.30
CA TYR A 45 -0.95 -10.95 8.90
C TYR A 45 -2.21 -11.79 8.63
N ALA A 46 -2.76 -12.46 9.65
CA ALA A 46 -3.98 -13.28 9.57
C ALA A 46 -5.17 -12.61 8.84
N PRO A 47 -5.39 -11.27 8.92
CA PRO A 47 -6.47 -10.66 8.15
C PRO A 47 -6.35 -10.80 6.63
N TYR A 48 -5.17 -11.13 6.10
CA TYR A 48 -4.94 -11.39 4.67
C TYR A 48 -5.41 -12.76 4.21
N ASP A 49 -5.72 -13.66 5.14
CA ASP A 49 -6.24 -15.00 4.83
C ASP A 49 -7.76 -15.02 4.64
N GLU A 50 -8.44 -13.94 5.03
CA GLU A 50 -9.90 -13.85 4.97
C GLU A 50 -10.39 -13.66 3.52
N PRO A 51 -11.27 -14.53 3.01
CA PRO A 51 -11.90 -14.36 1.70
C PRO A 51 -12.75 -13.08 1.63
N GLY A 52 -12.87 -12.51 0.44
CA GLY A 52 -13.78 -11.40 0.16
C GLY A 52 -13.26 -10.49 -0.94
N ASP A 53 -13.93 -9.33 -1.09
CA ASP A 53 -13.65 -8.35 -2.12
C ASP A 53 -12.32 -7.60 -1.86
N TRP A 54 -11.22 -8.25 -2.20
CA TRP A 54 -9.88 -7.67 -2.23
C TRP A 54 -9.66 -6.89 -3.53
N PRO A 55 -8.92 -5.77 -3.51
CA PRO A 55 -8.54 -5.10 -4.74
C PRO A 55 -7.72 -6.03 -5.64
N SER A 56 -8.15 -6.17 -6.90
CA SER A 56 -7.49 -7.01 -7.90
C SER A 56 -6.78 -6.18 -8.96
N THR A 57 -5.73 -6.76 -9.55
CA THR A 57 -5.03 -6.20 -10.72
C THR A 57 -5.38 -7.02 -11.95
N THR A 58 -5.77 -6.38 -13.05
CA THR A 58 -5.98 -7.11 -14.31
C THR A 58 -4.66 -7.67 -14.83
N ILE A 59 -4.65 -8.96 -15.20
CA ILE A 59 -3.49 -9.64 -15.75
C ILE A 59 -3.84 -10.35 -17.05
N GLU A 60 -2.97 -10.19 -18.05
CA GLU A 60 -3.11 -10.88 -19.33
C GLU A 60 -2.48 -12.28 -19.25
N PRO A 61 -3.09 -13.31 -19.86
CA PRO A 61 -2.43 -14.59 -20.07
C PRO A 61 -1.14 -14.46 -20.90
N GLY A 62 -0.28 -15.47 -20.77
CA GLY A 62 1.02 -15.57 -21.42
C GLY A 62 2.17 -15.09 -20.55
N THR A 63 3.31 -14.81 -21.19
CA THR A 63 4.54 -14.45 -20.49
C THR A 63 4.46 -13.04 -19.92
N GLN A 64 4.49 -12.94 -18.59
CA GLN A 64 4.45 -11.69 -17.83
C GLN A 64 5.77 -11.42 -17.09
N THR A 65 5.89 -10.18 -16.62
CA THR A 65 6.95 -9.71 -15.72
C THR A 65 6.33 -9.27 -14.40
N PHE A 66 6.89 -9.73 -13.29
CA PHE A 66 6.51 -9.33 -11.94
C PHE A 66 7.61 -8.47 -11.33
N THR A 67 7.24 -7.36 -10.71
CA THR A 67 8.18 -6.47 -10.02
C THR A 67 8.10 -6.69 -8.52
N LEU A 68 9.25 -6.91 -7.89
CA LEU A 68 9.38 -7.11 -6.45
C LEU A 68 10.17 -5.94 -5.85
N ASP A 69 9.61 -5.30 -4.82
CA ASP A 69 10.31 -4.31 -4.01
C ASP A 69 10.83 -4.94 -2.72
N LEU A 70 12.14 -5.19 -2.70
CA LEU A 70 12.87 -5.84 -1.63
C LEU A 70 13.61 -4.78 -0.81
N THR A 71 13.00 -4.36 0.31
CA THR A 71 13.57 -3.33 1.20
C THR A 71 14.94 -3.73 1.77
N ALA A 72 15.19 -5.03 1.92
CA ALA A 72 16.47 -5.62 2.29
C ALA A 72 16.77 -6.82 1.37
N PRO A 73 17.53 -6.63 0.26
CA PRO A 73 17.84 -7.72 -0.65
C PRO A 73 18.72 -8.79 -0.02
N HIS A 74 18.34 -10.06 -0.22
CA HIS A 74 19.08 -11.26 0.20
C HIS A 74 19.20 -12.26 -0.96
N GLU A 75 20.16 -13.19 -0.87
CA GLU A 75 20.37 -14.19 -1.93
C GLU A 75 19.17 -15.13 -2.04
N ALA A 76 18.54 -15.19 -3.21
CA ALA A 76 17.41 -16.06 -3.48
C ALA A 76 17.88 -17.45 -3.91
N LYS A 77 17.41 -18.48 -3.21
CA LYS A 77 17.49 -19.86 -3.70
C LYS A 77 16.56 -20.05 -4.89
N TYR A 78 15.37 -19.47 -4.81
CA TYR A 78 14.40 -19.34 -5.88
C TYR A 78 13.36 -18.27 -5.50
N PHE A 79 12.73 -17.70 -6.53
CA PHE A 79 11.37 -17.20 -6.45
C PHE A 79 10.46 -18.22 -7.13
N ARG A 80 9.39 -18.62 -6.45
CA ARG A 80 8.32 -19.43 -7.03
C ARG A 80 7.06 -18.60 -7.14
N PHE A 81 6.43 -18.68 -8.30
CA PHE A 81 5.11 -18.12 -8.53
C PHE A 81 4.15 -19.26 -8.75
N TYR A 82 3.06 -19.22 -8.00
CA TYR A 82 1.93 -20.11 -8.13
C TYR A 82 0.71 -19.29 -8.55
N MET A 83 -0.26 -19.98 -9.13
CA MET A 83 -1.57 -19.40 -9.40
C MET A 83 -2.65 -20.38 -8.96
N THR A 84 -3.76 -19.86 -8.45
CA THR A 84 -4.98 -20.67 -8.24
C THR A 84 -5.43 -21.30 -9.56
N LYS A 85 -5.88 -22.55 -9.51
CA LYS A 85 -6.38 -23.33 -10.65
C LYS A 85 -7.76 -22.86 -11.09
N ASP A 86 -8.15 -23.21 -12.31
CA ASP A 86 -9.53 -23.10 -12.77
C ASP A 86 -10.50 -23.79 -11.80
N GLY A 87 -11.62 -23.13 -11.51
CA GLY A 87 -12.64 -23.64 -10.60
C GLY A 87 -12.30 -23.51 -9.12
N TRP A 88 -11.20 -22.83 -8.77
CA TRP A 88 -10.98 -22.31 -7.42
C TRP A 88 -12.14 -21.38 -7.03
N ASN A 89 -12.54 -21.43 -5.75
CA ASN A 89 -13.62 -20.62 -5.23
C ASN A 89 -13.06 -19.41 -4.44
N PRO A 90 -13.24 -18.17 -4.91
CA PRO A 90 -12.74 -16.97 -4.23
C PRO A 90 -13.41 -16.71 -2.88
N ASP A 91 -14.56 -17.32 -2.61
CA ASP A 91 -15.27 -17.21 -1.33
C ASP A 91 -14.72 -18.14 -0.23
N THR A 92 -13.66 -18.90 -0.51
CA THR A 92 -13.05 -19.83 0.45
C THR A 92 -11.59 -19.51 0.71
N ALA A 93 -11.15 -19.80 1.95
CA ALA A 93 -9.76 -19.61 2.34
C ALA A 93 -8.84 -20.43 1.42
N LEU A 94 -7.72 -19.81 1.01
CA LEU A 94 -6.78 -20.40 0.06
C LEU A 94 -6.09 -21.63 0.66
N ALA A 95 -6.07 -22.74 -0.07
CA ALA A 95 -5.35 -23.96 0.29
C ALA A 95 -4.21 -24.26 -0.68
N TRP A 96 -3.22 -25.05 -0.25
CA TRP A 96 -2.10 -25.46 -1.09
C TRP A 96 -2.52 -26.26 -2.32
N ASP A 97 -3.63 -26.99 -2.22
CA ASP A 97 -4.19 -27.78 -3.31
C ASP A 97 -4.94 -26.93 -4.34
N ASP A 98 -5.25 -25.67 -4.04
CA ASP A 98 -5.81 -24.72 -5.01
C ASP A 98 -4.75 -24.21 -5.98
N LEU A 99 -3.48 -24.29 -5.60
CA LEU A 99 -2.35 -23.70 -6.33
C LEU A 99 -1.69 -24.67 -7.31
N GLU A 100 -1.25 -24.14 -8.45
CA GLU A 100 -0.28 -24.76 -9.35
C GLU A 100 0.94 -23.87 -9.53
N LEU A 101 2.12 -24.48 -9.64
CA LEU A 101 3.37 -23.75 -9.89
C LEU A 101 3.40 -23.30 -11.36
N ILE A 102 3.54 -22.00 -11.59
CA ILE A 102 3.59 -21.41 -12.93
C ILE A 102 4.99 -20.92 -13.30
N HIS A 103 5.85 -20.63 -12.31
CA HIS A 103 7.24 -20.24 -12.55
C HIS A 103 8.14 -20.55 -11.35
N GLU A 104 9.38 -20.92 -11.63
CA GLU A 104 10.47 -21.02 -10.65
C GLU A 104 11.73 -20.43 -11.28
N THR A 105 12.40 -19.51 -10.57
CA THR A 105 13.68 -18.96 -11.02
C THR A 105 14.83 -19.90 -10.68
N ASP A 106 15.91 -19.83 -11.46
CA ASP A 106 17.23 -20.26 -10.96
C ASP A 106 17.64 -19.40 -9.73
N PRO A 107 18.61 -19.86 -8.91
CA PRO A 107 19.17 -19.05 -7.85
C PRO A 107 19.70 -17.71 -8.38
N MET A 108 19.42 -16.63 -7.67
CA MET A 108 19.79 -15.27 -8.10
C MET A 108 20.08 -14.33 -6.92
N SER A 109 20.83 -13.27 -7.21
CA SER A 109 21.11 -12.17 -6.28
C SER A 109 20.24 -10.97 -6.66
N PRO A 110 19.05 -10.81 -6.07
CA PRO A 110 18.14 -9.71 -6.40
C PRO A 110 18.66 -8.36 -5.86
N THR A 111 18.15 -7.27 -6.43
CA THR A 111 18.39 -5.90 -5.96
C THR A 111 17.12 -5.36 -5.28
N GLY A 112 17.14 -4.08 -4.86
CA GLY A 112 15.99 -3.42 -4.23
C GLY A 112 14.70 -3.62 -5.04
N THR A 113 14.58 -2.94 -6.17
CA THR A 113 13.55 -3.30 -7.17
C THR A 113 14.11 -4.38 -8.09
N THR A 114 13.40 -5.50 -8.21
CA THR A 114 13.81 -6.66 -9.01
C THR A 114 12.66 -7.11 -9.91
N GLU A 115 12.93 -7.24 -11.20
CA GLU A 115 11.97 -7.80 -12.17
C GLU A 115 12.19 -9.30 -12.35
N ILE A 116 11.13 -10.08 -12.17
CA ILE A 116 11.07 -11.50 -12.53
C ILE A 116 10.31 -11.60 -13.84
N SER A 117 11.04 -11.79 -14.93
CA SER A 117 10.48 -12.00 -16.26
C SER A 117 10.31 -13.49 -16.58
N GLY A 118 9.42 -13.81 -17.53
CA GLY A 118 9.25 -15.19 -17.97
C GLY A 118 8.20 -15.97 -17.17
N VAL A 119 7.38 -15.30 -16.36
CA VAL A 119 6.29 -15.95 -15.61
C VAL A 119 5.17 -16.27 -16.58
N ASP A 120 4.90 -17.56 -16.80
CA ASP A 120 3.89 -18.02 -17.76
C ASP A 120 2.52 -18.05 -17.08
N VAL A 121 1.78 -16.95 -17.19
CA VAL A 121 0.43 -16.83 -16.63
C VAL A 121 -0.53 -17.60 -17.53
N PRO A 122 -1.16 -18.68 -17.07
CA PRO A 122 -2.02 -19.47 -17.94
C PRO A 122 -3.35 -18.75 -18.17
N ASP A 123 -4.01 -19.09 -19.28
CA ASP A 123 -5.41 -18.74 -19.47
C ASP A 123 -6.27 -19.32 -18.33
N ARG A 124 -7.39 -18.65 -18.06
CA ARG A 124 -8.38 -19.07 -17.05
C ARG A 124 -9.80 -18.95 -17.58
N ASN A 125 -10.64 -19.86 -17.10
CA ASN A 125 -12.06 -19.84 -17.41
C ASN A 125 -12.82 -18.86 -16.52
N ASN A 126 -12.48 -18.79 -15.23
CA ASN A 126 -13.05 -17.81 -14.30
C ASN A 126 -12.11 -16.61 -14.13
N LYS A 127 -12.69 -15.44 -13.90
CA LYS A 127 -11.95 -14.17 -13.85
C LYS A 127 -11.04 -14.04 -12.63
N GLU A 128 -11.56 -14.36 -11.44
CA GLU A 128 -10.87 -14.07 -10.18
C GLU A 128 -9.86 -15.15 -9.80
N HIS A 129 -8.64 -14.72 -9.52
CA HIS A 129 -7.54 -15.61 -9.15
C HIS A 129 -6.55 -14.95 -8.18
N ILE A 130 -5.70 -15.76 -7.55
CA ILE A 130 -4.58 -15.32 -6.73
C ILE A 130 -3.28 -15.79 -7.38
N ILE A 131 -2.32 -14.86 -7.52
CA ILE A 131 -0.89 -15.18 -7.69
C ILE A 131 -0.27 -15.27 -6.31
N TYR A 132 0.35 -16.40 -6.01
CA TYR A 132 1.05 -16.63 -4.75
C TYR A 132 2.55 -16.73 -4.99
N MET A 133 3.34 -15.85 -4.37
CA MET A 133 4.78 -15.79 -4.54
C MET A 133 5.49 -16.28 -3.28
N VAL A 134 6.51 -17.12 -3.47
CA VAL A 134 7.42 -17.58 -2.42
C VAL A 134 8.84 -17.17 -2.78
N TRP A 135 9.48 -16.39 -1.92
CA TRP A 135 10.91 -16.11 -1.98
C TRP A 135 11.63 -16.93 -0.91
N GLN A 136 12.27 -18.03 -1.32
CA GLN A 136 13.13 -18.80 -0.42
C GLN A 136 14.54 -18.23 -0.46
N ARG A 137 15.06 -17.83 0.70
CA ARG A 137 16.45 -17.40 0.81
C ARG A 137 17.41 -18.58 0.74
N SER A 138 18.64 -18.32 0.28
CA SER A 138 19.73 -19.29 0.25
C SER A 138 20.79 -19.06 1.33
N ASP A 139 20.82 -17.86 1.91
CA ASP A 139 21.74 -17.45 2.97
C ASP A 139 21.17 -17.67 4.39
N SER A 140 19.90 -18.09 4.49
CA SER A 140 19.20 -18.46 5.72
C SER A 140 18.02 -19.39 5.41
N PRO A 141 17.41 -20.06 6.42
CA PRO A 141 16.19 -20.83 6.19
C PRO A 141 14.95 -19.97 5.91
N GLU A 142 14.98 -18.66 6.17
CA GLU A 142 13.82 -17.76 6.05
C GLU A 142 13.25 -17.70 4.62
N ALA A 143 11.93 -17.60 4.52
CA ALA A 143 11.21 -17.36 3.28
C ALA A 143 10.14 -16.28 3.45
N PHE A 144 9.89 -15.53 2.37
CA PHE A 144 8.85 -14.49 2.29
C PHE A 144 7.73 -14.93 1.37
N TYR A 145 6.52 -14.45 1.66
CA TYR A 145 5.30 -14.85 0.98
C TYR A 145 4.47 -13.64 0.57
N SER A 146 3.75 -13.72 -0.55
CA SER A 146 2.83 -12.68 -0.98
C SER A 146 1.67 -13.28 -1.76
N CYS A 147 0.46 -12.80 -1.46
CA CYS A 147 -0.74 -13.02 -2.26
C CYS A 147 -1.05 -11.75 -3.06
N SER A 148 -1.31 -11.91 -4.35
CA SER A 148 -1.79 -10.84 -5.22
C SER A 148 -3.08 -11.28 -5.90
N TYR A 149 -4.18 -10.59 -5.60
CA TYR A 149 -5.45 -10.81 -6.26
C TYR A 149 -5.39 -10.26 -7.68
N VAL A 150 -5.81 -11.07 -8.65
CA VAL A 150 -5.77 -10.73 -10.06
C VAL A 150 -7.07 -11.09 -10.76
N ASP A 151 -7.42 -10.27 -11.74
CA ASP A 151 -8.51 -10.49 -12.67
C ASP A 151 -7.91 -10.92 -14.02
N VAL A 152 -8.14 -12.15 -14.45
CA VAL A 152 -7.61 -12.64 -15.73
C VAL A 152 -8.38 -12.04 -16.89
N ALA A 153 -7.67 -11.32 -17.76
CA ALA A 153 -8.26 -10.69 -18.93
C ALA A 153 -8.85 -11.74 -19.88
N GLY A 154 -10.08 -11.50 -20.35
CA GLY A 154 -10.79 -12.39 -21.26
C GLY A 154 -11.43 -13.64 -20.62
N ALA A 155 -11.26 -13.85 -19.32
CA ALA A 155 -11.96 -14.89 -18.58
C ALA A 155 -13.40 -14.48 -18.24
N ASP A 156 -14.27 -15.47 -18.02
CA ASP A 156 -15.67 -15.27 -17.68
C ASP A 156 -15.78 -14.65 -16.27
N ASP A 157 -16.50 -13.53 -16.16
CA ASP A 157 -16.77 -12.87 -14.88
C ASP A 157 -17.98 -13.48 -14.15
N GLY A 158 -18.61 -14.50 -14.75
CA GLY A 158 -19.76 -15.19 -14.18
C GLY A 158 -21.01 -14.33 -14.11
N ASN A 159 -20.97 -13.10 -14.64
CA ASN A 159 -22.10 -12.21 -14.73
C ASN A 159 -22.64 -12.29 -16.17
N ASP A 160 -23.71 -13.07 -16.36
CA ASP A 160 -24.45 -13.22 -17.64
C ASP A 160 -25.24 -11.95 -18.00
N ASP A 161 -24.58 -10.79 -17.95
CA ASP A 161 -25.07 -9.50 -18.43
C ASP A 161 -24.22 -9.06 -19.64
N THR A 162 -24.14 -9.90 -20.66
CA THR A 162 -23.64 -9.49 -21.98
C THR A 162 -24.82 -9.07 -22.88
N PRO A 163 -25.00 -7.79 -23.22
CA PRO A 163 -25.59 -7.43 -24.50
C PRO A 163 -24.62 -7.88 -25.60
N ASP A 164 -25.04 -8.89 -26.34
CA ASP A 164 -24.43 -9.42 -27.58
C ASP A 164 -23.81 -8.28 -28.43
N GLN A 165 -22.48 -8.13 -28.42
CA GLN A 165 -21.76 -7.28 -29.37
C GLN A 165 -21.30 -8.15 -30.55
N PRO A 166 -21.72 -7.85 -31.80
CA PRO A 166 -21.31 -8.62 -32.95
C PRO A 166 -19.85 -8.33 -33.36
N ASP A 167 -19.19 -9.37 -33.84
CA ASP A 167 -17.84 -9.37 -34.42
C ASP A 167 -17.57 -8.20 -35.38
N THR A 168 -16.42 -7.55 -35.17
CA THR A 168 -15.85 -6.52 -36.04
C THR A 168 -15.31 -7.12 -37.34
N PRO A 169 -15.63 -6.58 -38.54
CA PRO A 169 -14.82 -6.78 -39.73
C PRO A 169 -13.83 -5.62 -39.94
N THR A 170 -12.58 -6.01 -40.21
CA THR A 170 -11.45 -5.20 -40.67
C THR A 170 -11.76 -4.41 -41.95
N ASP A 171 -11.49 -3.10 -41.97
CA ASP A 171 -10.88 -2.42 -43.14
C ASP A 171 -10.34 -1.01 -42.81
N THR A 172 -9.17 -0.73 -43.39
CA THR A 172 -8.26 0.44 -43.24
C THR A 172 -8.66 1.58 -44.21
N PRO A 173 -8.28 2.87 -43.99
CA PRO A 173 -9.16 4.03 -44.07
C PRO A 173 -9.11 4.82 -45.38
N ASP A 174 -10.15 5.64 -45.59
CA ASP A 174 -10.05 6.88 -46.38
C ASP A 174 -10.82 8.00 -45.64
N GLN A 175 -10.12 9.09 -45.33
CA GLN A 175 -10.69 10.31 -44.73
C GLN A 175 -11.38 11.13 -45.84
N PRO A 176 -12.43 11.94 -45.52
CA PRO A 176 -12.10 13.33 -45.26
C PRO A 176 -12.99 14.07 -44.23
N ASP A 177 -12.37 15.14 -43.73
CA ASP A 177 -12.90 16.37 -43.16
C ASP A 177 -13.46 16.39 -41.72
N THR A 178 -12.67 17.10 -40.92
CA THR A 178 -12.88 17.61 -39.57
C THR A 178 -14.20 18.38 -39.42
N PRO A 179 -14.86 18.21 -38.26
CA PRO A 179 -15.24 19.36 -37.45
C PRO A 179 -14.49 19.32 -36.13
N THR A 180 -14.07 20.51 -35.71
CA THR A 180 -13.46 20.80 -34.41
C THR A 180 -14.50 20.56 -33.33
N ASP A 181 -14.48 19.39 -32.72
CA ASP A 181 -14.99 19.18 -31.38
C ASP A 181 -13.78 19.05 -30.46
N THR A 182 -13.54 20.10 -29.68
CA THR A 182 -12.81 20.00 -28.41
C THR A 182 -13.52 18.92 -27.60
N PRO A 183 -12.88 17.79 -27.23
CA PRO A 183 -13.48 16.88 -26.29
C PRO A 183 -13.71 17.67 -25.00
N ASP A 184 -14.96 17.69 -24.51
CA ASP A 184 -15.25 18.03 -23.13
C ASP A 184 -14.31 17.17 -22.26
N GLN A 185 -13.29 17.82 -21.72
CA GLN A 185 -12.41 17.22 -20.73
C GLN A 185 -13.31 16.83 -19.55
N PRO A 186 -13.27 15.57 -19.06
CA PRO A 186 -13.97 15.24 -17.84
C PRO A 186 -13.50 16.22 -16.74
N ASP A 187 -14.45 16.94 -16.14
CA ASP A 187 -14.16 17.90 -15.08
C ASP A 187 -13.35 17.22 -13.98
N VAL A 188 -12.10 17.64 -13.81
CA VAL A 188 -11.23 17.12 -12.74
C VAL A 188 -11.82 17.55 -11.39
N PRO A 189 -12.17 16.62 -10.50
CA PRO A 189 -12.87 16.94 -9.25
C PRO A 189 -12.03 17.84 -8.34
N ALA A 190 -12.66 18.63 -7.48
CA ALA A 190 -11.94 19.39 -6.46
C ALA A 190 -11.32 18.44 -5.42
N TRP A 191 -10.14 18.79 -4.89
CA TRP A 191 -9.51 18.03 -3.82
C TRP A 191 -10.37 18.04 -2.55
N ASP A 192 -10.53 16.86 -1.96
CA ASP A 192 -11.27 16.59 -0.73
C ASP A 192 -10.33 15.90 0.26
N SER A 193 -10.09 16.56 1.40
CA SER A 193 -9.26 16.02 2.49
C SER A 193 -9.71 14.67 3.03
N GLY A 194 -10.99 14.31 2.88
CA GLY A 194 -11.55 13.04 3.30
C GLY A 194 -11.46 11.94 2.24
N ALA A 195 -11.18 12.29 0.98
CA ALA A 195 -11.05 11.33 -0.11
C ALA A 195 -9.63 10.76 -0.18
N ALA A 196 -9.54 9.47 -0.50
CA ALA A 196 -8.27 8.82 -0.80
C ALA A 196 -8.02 8.91 -2.31
N TYR A 197 -6.78 9.21 -2.66
CA TYR A 197 -6.30 9.36 -4.03
C TYR A 197 -5.12 8.44 -4.26
N THR A 198 -5.01 7.86 -5.45
CA THR A 198 -3.98 6.91 -5.88
C THR A 198 -3.17 7.47 -7.04
N SER A 199 -2.09 6.77 -7.42
CA SER A 199 -1.21 7.25 -8.50
C SER A 199 -1.99 7.50 -9.79
N GLY A 200 -1.86 8.70 -10.34
CA GLY A 200 -2.58 9.14 -11.55
C GLY A 200 -3.93 9.82 -11.30
N ASP A 201 -4.46 9.79 -10.06
CA ASP A 201 -5.68 10.53 -9.74
C ASP A 201 -5.42 12.04 -9.80
N GLN A 202 -6.28 12.76 -10.51
CA GLN A 202 -6.17 14.21 -10.65
C GLN A 202 -7.25 14.95 -9.84
N VAL A 203 -6.85 16.05 -9.22
CA VAL A 203 -7.72 16.95 -8.47
C VAL A 203 -7.43 18.41 -8.80
N THR A 204 -8.42 19.28 -8.62
CA THR A 204 -8.24 20.73 -8.62
C THR A 204 -8.10 21.27 -7.19
N TYR A 205 -7.04 22.03 -6.94
CA TYR A 205 -6.80 22.71 -5.67
C TYR A 205 -6.09 24.05 -5.90
N ASN A 206 -6.63 25.13 -5.32
CA ASN A 206 -6.14 26.51 -5.51
C ASN A 206 -5.99 26.93 -6.98
N GLY A 207 -6.96 26.58 -7.83
CA GLY A 207 -6.96 26.93 -9.26
C GLY A 207 -5.94 26.17 -10.12
N LYS A 208 -5.27 25.17 -9.54
CA LYS A 208 -4.29 24.31 -10.20
C LYS A 208 -4.79 22.87 -10.23
N THR A 209 -4.34 22.12 -11.23
CA THR A 209 -4.55 20.67 -11.31
C THR A 209 -3.33 19.95 -10.76
N TRP A 210 -3.57 19.00 -9.88
CA TRP A 210 -2.58 18.18 -9.21
C TRP A 210 -2.85 16.71 -9.50
N GLU A 211 -1.80 15.93 -9.70
CA GLU A 211 -1.85 14.48 -9.86
C GLU A 211 -1.19 13.83 -8.65
N ALA A 212 -1.85 12.84 -8.07
CA ALA A 212 -1.27 12.04 -7.01
C ALA A 212 -0.18 11.14 -7.61
N LYS A 213 1.01 11.18 -7.02
CA LYS A 213 2.14 10.32 -7.40
C LYS A 213 2.01 8.92 -6.80
N TRP A 214 1.37 8.82 -5.65
CA TRP A 214 1.09 7.58 -4.91
C TRP A 214 -0.14 7.78 -4.00
N TRP A 215 -0.54 6.73 -3.28
CA TRP A 215 -1.69 6.79 -2.39
C TRP A 215 -1.56 7.92 -1.35
N THR A 216 -2.59 8.74 -1.19
CA THR A 216 -2.66 9.83 -0.22
C THR A 216 -4.09 10.09 0.23
N GLN A 217 -4.26 10.48 1.49
CA GLN A 217 -5.52 10.95 2.05
C GLN A 217 -5.23 12.06 3.06
N GLY A 218 -5.87 13.20 2.90
CA GLY A 218 -5.69 14.36 3.78
C GLY A 218 -4.43 15.20 3.53
N ASP A 219 -3.47 14.74 2.72
CA ASP A 219 -2.33 15.59 2.32
C ASP A 219 -2.79 16.67 1.33
N GLU A 220 -2.52 17.93 1.66
CA GLU A 220 -2.92 19.07 0.84
C GLU A 220 -2.01 19.24 -0.40
N PRO A 221 -2.57 19.36 -1.63
CA PRO A 221 -1.78 19.57 -2.83
C PRO A 221 -0.94 20.86 -2.79
N GLY A 222 0.37 20.73 -3.01
CA GLY A 222 1.32 21.84 -2.99
C GLY A 222 1.85 22.24 -1.61
N SER A 223 1.50 21.51 -0.55
CA SER A 223 2.05 21.73 0.81
C SER A 223 3.54 21.38 0.93
N SER A 224 4.06 20.51 0.05
CA SER A 224 5.46 20.09 0.03
C SER A 224 5.91 19.69 -1.38
N GLU A 225 7.13 20.05 -1.77
CA GLU A 225 7.78 19.63 -3.03
C GLU A 225 8.07 18.11 -3.04
N TRP A 226 8.17 17.50 -1.86
CA TRP A 226 8.36 16.06 -1.67
C TRP A 226 7.06 15.32 -1.32
N GLY A 227 5.94 16.03 -1.25
CA GLY A 227 4.63 15.48 -0.91
C GLY A 227 4.02 14.61 -2.01
N PRO A 228 2.84 14.02 -1.79
CA PRO A 228 2.23 13.06 -2.71
C PRO A 228 1.68 13.69 -4.00
N TRP A 229 1.58 15.01 -4.09
CA TRP A 229 0.97 15.71 -5.22
C TRP A 229 2.01 16.34 -6.15
N GLU A 230 1.83 16.18 -7.46
CA GLU A 230 2.60 16.84 -8.53
C GLU A 230 1.69 17.77 -9.34
N GLN A 231 2.12 19.01 -9.58
CA GLN A 231 1.31 19.97 -10.36
C GLN A 231 1.39 19.63 -11.86
N VAL A 232 0.26 19.29 -12.47
CA VAL A 232 0.17 18.89 -13.89
C VAL A 232 -0.25 20.03 -14.82
N SER A 233 -1.05 21.00 -14.34
CA SER A 233 -1.41 22.22 -15.10
C SER A 233 -1.97 23.34 -14.22
N GLY A 234 -1.96 24.58 -14.72
CA GLY A 234 -2.59 25.75 -14.07
C GLY A 234 -1.99 27.09 -14.52
N ASP A 235 -2.83 28.09 -14.71
CA ASP A 235 -2.45 29.48 -15.00
C ASP A 235 -2.11 30.24 -13.72
N ASP A 236 -0.97 30.94 -13.68
CA ASP A 236 -0.57 31.86 -12.60
C ASP A 236 -1.39 33.15 -12.61
N THR A 237 -2.71 33.06 -12.44
CA THR A 237 -3.56 34.26 -12.26
C THR A 237 -4.13 34.26 -10.83
N PRO A 238 -3.66 35.15 -9.95
CA PRO A 238 -4.13 35.19 -8.56
C PRO A 238 -5.52 35.82 -8.48
N ASP A 239 -6.48 35.10 -7.90
CA ASP A 239 -7.73 35.69 -7.39
C ASP A 239 -7.90 35.31 -5.91
N GLN A 240 -7.94 36.32 -5.03
CA GLN A 240 -8.47 36.26 -3.66
C GLN A 240 -10.01 36.47 -3.72
N PRO A 241 -10.85 36.23 -2.68
CA PRO A 241 -10.65 36.04 -1.21
C PRO A 241 -11.48 34.82 -0.67
N ASP A 242 -11.59 34.43 0.61
CA ASP A 242 -12.07 35.10 1.83
C ASP A 242 -11.64 34.34 3.11
N THR A 243 -11.36 35.09 4.17
CA THR A 243 -11.04 34.61 5.53
C THR A 243 -12.31 34.29 6.32
N PRO A 244 -12.40 33.18 7.08
CA PRO A 244 -13.23 33.12 8.27
C PRO A 244 -12.38 33.43 9.50
N THR A 245 -12.74 34.55 10.13
CA THR A 245 -12.34 34.95 11.48
C THR A 245 -13.01 34.04 12.48
N ASP A 246 -12.25 33.33 13.31
CA ASP A 246 -12.72 32.91 14.64
C ASP A 246 -11.78 33.42 15.72
N THR A 247 -12.36 34.24 16.58
CA THR A 247 -11.75 34.90 17.73
C THR A 247 -12.11 34.11 18.99
N PRO A 248 -11.15 33.56 19.76
CA PRO A 248 -11.42 33.26 21.16
C PRO A 248 -11.22 34.54 21.99
N THR A 249 -12.25 34.84 22.77
CA THR A 249 -12.36 36.00 23.65
C THR A 249 -11.46 35.84 24.88
N ASP A 250 -10.55 36.78 25.08
CA ASP A 250 -9.87 37.04 26.35
C ASP A 250 -10.86 37.55 27.40
N THR A 251 -10.81 37.01 28.62
CA THR A 251 -10.98 37.79 29.86
C THR A 251 -10.17 37.15 31.00
N PRO A 252 -9.28 37.91 31.68
CA PRO A 252 -8.38 37.44 32.73
C PRO A 252 -8.83 37.78 34.16
N ASP A 253 -8.43 36.96 35.15
CA ASP A 253 -8.00 37.32 36.53
C ASP A 253 -7.67 36.01 37.32
N GLN A 254 -6.40 35.63 37.54
CA GLN A 254 -5.44 35.99 38.63
C GLN A 254 -5.59 35.15 39.93
N PRO A 255 -4.55 34.98 40.80
CA PRO A 255 -3.16 34.55 40.56
C PRO A 255 -2.57 33.59 41.65
N ASP A 256 -1.32 33.16 41.39
CA ASP A 256 -0.23 32.71 42.28
C ASP A 256 -0.32 31.39 43.08
N THR A 257 0.64 30.48 42.83
CA THR A 257 1.84 30.34 43.70
C THR A 257 2.95 29.61 42.92
N PRO A 258 4.20 30.13 42.90
CA PRO A 258 5.31 29.49 42.17
C PRO A 258 5.95 28.39 43.03
N THR A 259 6.38 27.30 42.42
CA THR A 259 7.38 26.42 43.01
C THR A 259 8.47 26.18 41.97
N ASP A 260 9.62 26.79 42.26
CA ASP A 260 10.90 26.62 41.57
C ASP A 260 11.26 25.14 41.39
N THR A 261 11.65 24.74 40.18
CA THR A 261 12.64 23.68 39.85
C THR A 261 13.08 23.89 38.39
N PRO A 262 14.38 23.73 38.05
CA PRO A 262 15.07 24.54 37.03
C PRO A 262 15.01 24.00 35.59
N ASP A 263 15.14 24.94 34.64
CA ASP A 263 15.50 24.81 33.22
C ASP A 263 15.81 23.39 32.72
N GLN A 264 14.80 22.72 32.16
CA GLN A 264 14.96 21.66 31.18
C GLN A 264 14.52 22.24 29.82
N PRO A 265 15.26 22.05 28.72
CA PRO A 265 14.82 22.52 27.40
C PRO A 265 13.41 22.00 27.13
N ASP A 266 12.52 22.85 26.61
CA ASP A 266 11.13 22.51 26.30
C ASP A 266 11.10 21.41 25.24
N VAL A 267 11.11 20.15 25.67
CA VAL A 267 10.94 18.99 24.82
C VAL A 267 9.45 18.86 24.48
N PRO A 268 9.06 18.83 23.19
CA PRO A 268 7.66 18.79 22.81
C PRO A 268 6.95 17.55 23.39
N GLU A 269 5.67 17.69 23.74
CA GLU A 269 4.85 16.55 24.19
C GLU A 269 4.71 15.52 23.05
N TRP A 270 4.80 14.24 23.38
CA TRP A 270 4.65 13.16 22.41
C TRP A 270 3.27 13.20 21.76
N ASN A 271 3.24 13.06 20.44
CA ASN A 271 2.03 13.06 19.65
C ASN A 271 2.04 11.81 18.76
N SER A 272 1.02 10.97 18.92
CA SER A 272 0.87 9.73 18.15
C SER A 272 0.84 9.93 16.63
N SER A 273 0.46 11.13 16.17
CA SER A 273 0.37 11.48 14.76
C SER A 273 1.65 12.11 14.22
N THR A 274 2.64 12.41 15.06
CA THR A 274 3.93 12.96 14.63
C THR A 274 4.92 11.82 14.37
N ALA A 275 5.62 11.87 13.24
CA ALA A 275 6.72 10.96 12.95
C ALA A 275 8.01 11.51 13.59
N TYR A 276 8.74 10.63 14.26
CA TYR A 276 9.99 10.91 14.95
C TYR A 276 11.10 10.07 14.34
N THR A 277 12.31 10.60 14.32
CA THR A 277 13.53 9.97 13.80
C THR A 277 14.58 9.82 14.89
N SER A 278 15.63 9.05 14.63
CA SER A 278 16.69 8.80 15.61
C SER A 278 17.27 10.12 16.17
N GLY A 279 17.21 10.29 17.49
CA GLY A 279 17.65 11.48 18.21
C GLY A 279 16.57 12.52 18.50
N ASP A 280 15.35 12.37 17.96
CA ASP A 280 14.23 13.24 18.33
C ASP A 280 13.78 12.94 19.76
N GLN A 281 13.56 14.00 20.55
CA GLN A 281 13.15 13.89 21.95
C GLN A 281 11.71 14.38 22.14
N VAL A 282 10.96 13.67 22.97
CA VAL A 282 9.59 14.01 23.38
C VAL A 282 9.41 13.91 24.88
N SER A 283 8.42 14.61 25.44
CA SER A 283 7.93 14.36 26.80
C SER A 283 6.69 13.46 26.78
N TYR A 284 6.68 12.42 27.62
CA TYR A 284 5.54 11.52 27.82
C TYR A 284 5.51 11.00 29.27
N ASP A 285 4.35 11.09 29.92
CA ASP A 285 4.12 10.76 31.34
C ASP A 285 5.13 11.41 32.33
N GLY A 286 5.55 12.64 32.03
CA GLY A 286 6.50 13.41 32.85
C GLY A 286 7.97 12.98 32.70
N GLU A 287 8.28 12.09 31.76
CA GLU A 287 9.63 11.66 31.43
C GLU A 287 10.02 12.11 30.01
N THR A 288 11.33 12.22 29.75
CA THR A 288 11.86 12.49 28.42
C THR A 288 12.29 11.20 27.75
N TRP A 289 11.91 11.06 26.49
CA TRP A 289 12.19 9.89 25.67
C TRP A 289 12.86 10.32 24.38
N GLU A 290 13.87 9.58 23.95
CA GLU A 290 14.57 9.77 22.68
C GLU A 290 14.25 8.62 21.75
N ALA A 291 13.89 8.94 20.51
CA ALA A 291 13.67 7.94 19.48
C ALA A 291 15.02 7.34 19.07
N THR A 292 15.14 6.01 19.08
CA THR A 292 16.36 5.30 18.68
C THR A 292 16.39 4.97 17.18
N TRP A 293 15.22 4.98 16.53
CA TRP A 293 15.02 4.87 15.08
C TRP A 293 13.70 5.54 14.67
N TRP A 294 13.34 5.51 13.38
CA TRP A 294 12.08 6.10 12.89
C TRP A 294 10.86 5.47 13.56
N THR A 295 9.92 6.27 14.06
CA THR A 295 8.66 5.81 14.68
C THR A 295 7.54 6.84 14.51
N GLN A 296 6.30 6.36 14.40
CA GLN A 296 5.08 7.18 14.45
C GLN A 296 3.99 6.35 15.12
N GLY A 297 3.35 6.90 16.16
CA GLY A 297 2.27 6.23 16.89
C GLY A 297 2.71 5.24 17.97
N ASP A 298 3.98 4.84 18.05
CA ASP A 298 4.47 4.02 19.17
C ASP A 298 4.57 4.86 20.45
N GLU A 299 3.93 4.40 21.52
CA GLU A 299 3.89 5.09 22.82
C GLU A 299 5.21 4.93 23.59
N PRO A 300 5.86 6.01 24.07
CA PRO A 300 7.09 5.91 24.85
C PRO A 300 6.91 5.08 26.13
N GLY A 301 7.84 4.14 26.38
CA GLY A 301 7.81 3.26 27.55
C GLY A 301 6.86 2.06 27.48
N SER A 302 6.10 1.89 26.39
CA SER A 302 5.21 0.74 26.18
C SER A 302 5.96 -0.61 26.06
N SER A 303 7.23 -0.59 25.66
CA SER A 303 8.09 -1.78 25.51
C SER A 303 9.57 -1.45 25.71
N GLN A 304 10.30 -2.32 26.42
CA GLN A 304 11.77 -2.23 26.55
C GLN A 304 12.53 -2.50 25.23
N TRP A 305 11.83 -3.00 24.21
CA TRP A 305 12.36 -3.22 22.86
C TRP A 305 11.71 -2.27 21.84
N GLY A 306 10.97 -1.27 22.32
CA GLY A 306 10.31 -0.27 21.49
C GLY A 306 11.28 0.79 20.95
N PRO A 307 10.78 1.72 20.11
CA PRO A 307 11.60 2.75 19.46
C PRO A 307 12.02 3.90 20.38
N TRP A 308 11.58 3.89 21.65
CA TRP A 308 11.82 4.96 22.61
C TRP A 308 12.75 4.50 23.72
N GLU A 309 13.84 5.21 23.90
CA GLU A 309 14.76 5.06 25.02
C GLU A 309 14.57 6.22 26.00
N ARG A 310 14.44 5.92 27.29
CA ARG A 310 14.28 6.95 28.33
C ARG A 310 15.59 7.72 28.48
N VAL A 311 15.51 9.04 28.42
CA VAL A 311 16.64 9.95 28.67
C VAL A 311 16.67 10.28 30.17
N GLU A 312 17.79 9.98 30.84
CA GLU A 312 18.04 10.33 32.25
C GLU A 312 18.50 11.79 32.44
#